data_AF-A0A7S1ZWN2-F1
#
_entry.id   AF-A0A7S1ZWN2-F1
#
_cell.length_a   1.000
_cell.length_b   1.000
_cell.length_c   1.000
_cell.angle_alpha   90.00
_cell.angle_beta   90.00
_cell.angle_gamma   90.00
#
_symmetry.space_group_name_H-M   'P 1'
#
loop_
_entity.id
_entity.type
_entity.pdbx_description
1 polymer ?
#
loop_
_entity_poly.entity_id
_entity_poly.type
_entity_poly.pdbx_seq_one_letter_code
_entity_poly.pdbx_strand_id
1 'polypeptide(L)'
;RYILYSACALHTYFFLLVYATFRIRRDLNHTKLGIRMKLMVMAMGIFLVWDCDLGLFRLLNSPLFPAKPGGLDGAPHGPLWEFYYRTHLHHWAAFVGAAYAINQPVASYLQRKLE
;
A
#
# COMPACT_ATOMS: atom_id res chain seq x y z
N ARG A 1 22.81 -10.96 -5.53
CA ARG A 1 22.20 -9.88 -6.36
C ARG A 1 20.68 -10.01 -6.32
N TYR A 2 19.98 -9.44 -5.32
CA TYR A 2 18.52 -9.60 -5.18
C TYR A 2 17.73 -8.31 -4.91
N ILE A 3 18.40 -7.15 -4.78
CA ILE A 3 17.71 -5.88 -4.43
C ILE A 3 16.88 -5.32 -5.60
N LEU A 4 17.23 -5.60 -6.87
CA LEU A 4 16.56 -4.99 -8.03
C LEU A 4 15.11 -5.47 -8.23
N TYR A 5 14.75 -6.67 -7.75
CA TYR A 5 13.38 -7.19 -7.82
C TYR A 5 12.47 -6.72 -6.68
N SER A 6 12.98 -5.92 -5.72
CA SER A 6 12.18 -5.40 -4.61
C SER A 6 11.10 -4.41 -5.05
N ALA A 7 11.30 -3.69 -6.16
CA ALA A 7 10.29 -2.74 -6.65
C ALA A 7 9.01 -3.45 -7.10
N CYS A 8 9.13 -4.55 -7.86
CA CYS A 8 7.98 -5.33 -8.30
C CYS A 8 7.18 -5.90 -7.13
N ALA A 9 7.87 -6.42 -6.10
CA ALA A 9 7.23 -6.93 -4.89
C ALA A 9 6.51 -5.80 -4.11
N LEU A 10 7.14 -4.62 -4.00
CA LEU A 10 6.57 -3.44 -3.37
C LEU A 10 5.27 -3.00 -4.07
N HIS A 11 5.30 -2.85 -5.40
CA HIS A 11 4.11 -2.49 -6.17
C HIS A 11 3.01 -3.54 -6.06
N THR A 12 3.37 -4.83 -6.10
CA THR A 12 2.41 -5.93 -5.94
C THR A 12 1.74 -5.87 -4.56
N TYR A 13 2.49 -5.58 -3.51
CA TYR A 13 1.97 -5.47 -2.14
C TYR A 13 0.91 -4.36 -2.03
N PHE A 14 1.20 -3.16 -2.53
CA PHE A 14 0.22 -2.07 -2.53
C PHE A 14 -0.94 -2.29 -3.50
N PHE A 15 -0.69 -2.95 -4.63
CA PHE A 15 -1.75 -3.34 -5.55
C PHE A 15 -2.73 -4.30 -4.87
N LEU A 16 -2.23 -5.30 -4.13
CA LEU A 16 -3.08 -6.22 -3.36
C LEU A 16 -3.86 -5.51 -2.26
N LEU A 17 -3.27 -4.52 -1.58
CA LEU A 17 -3.95 -3.70 -0.58
C LEU A 17 -5.14 -2.94 -1.20
N VAL A 18 -4.89 -2.22 -2.30
CA VAL A 18 -5.93 -1.48 -3.04
C VAL A 18 -6.98 -2.46 -3.57
N TYR A 19 -6.55 -3.54 -4.21
CA TYR A 19 -7.44 -4.57 -4.73
C TYR A 19 -8.36 -5.11 -3.63
N ALA A 20 -7.83 -5.52 -2.47
CA ALA A 20 -8.61 -6.02 -1.35
C ALA A 20 -9.65 -4.99 -0.87
N THR A 21 -9.24 -3.73 -0.70
CA THR A 21 -10.11 -2.63 -0.27
C THR A 21 -11.32 -2.44 -1.19
N PHE A 22 -11.11 -2.49 -2.51
CA PHE A 22 -12.19 -2.31 -3.48
C PHE A 22 -12.92 -3.62 -3.83
N ARG A 23 -12.30 -4.79 -3.59
CA ARG A 23 -12.88 -6.11 -3.82
C ARG A 23 -13.90 -6.49 -2.74
N ILE A 24 -13.63 -6.13 -1.49
CA ILE A 24 -14.55 -6.35 -0.36
C ILE A 24 -15.72 -5.39 -0.50
N ARG A 25 -16.97 -5.86 -0.36
CA ARG A 25 -18.19 -5.02 -0.42
C ARG A 25 -18.24 -4.11 -1.65
N ARG A 26 -18.35 -4.73 -2.84
CA ARG A 26 -18.38 -4.02 -4.13
C ARG A 26 -19.59 -3.09 -4.28
N ASP A 27 -20.69 -3.39 -3.59
CA ASP A 27 -21.90 -2.57 -3.51
C ASP A 27 -21.62 -1.12 -3.10
N LEU A 28 -20.68 -0.93 -2.17
CA LEU A 28 -20.31 0.38 -1.65
C LEU A 28 -19.50 1.23 -2.67
N ASN A 29 -18.95 0.62 -3.73
CA ASN A 29 -18.17 1.34 -4.74
C ASN A 29 -19.01 2.26 -5.62
N HIS A 30 -20.33 2.10 -5.64
CA HIS A 30 -21.22 2.91 -6.48
C HIS A 30 -21.82 4.12 -5.75
N THR A 31 -21.55 4.26 -4.44
CA THR A 31 -22.08 5.37 -3.64
C THR A 31 -20.94 6.30 -3.20
N LYS A 32 -21.21 7.61 -3.18
CA LYS A 32 -20.22 8.61 -2.73
C LYS A 32 -19.76 8.34 -1.30
N LEU A 33 -20.69 8.00 -0.41
CA LEU A 33 -20.39 7.70 0.99
C LEU A 33 -19.61 6.39 1.13
N GLY A 34 -19.98 5.35 0.39
CA GLY A 34 -19.30 4.05 0.43
C GLY A 34 -17.83 4.14 0.02
N ILE A 35 -17.53 4.89 -1.04
CA ILE A 35 -16.13 5.14 -1.44
C ILE A 35 -15.37 5.92 -0.36
N ARG A 36 -15.96 6.98 0.20
CA ARG A 36 -15.32 7.78 1.27
C ARG A 36 -15.00 6.92 2.50
N MET A 37 -15.92 6.07 2.91
CA MET A 37 -15.70 5.13 4.02
C MET A 37 -14.57 4.15 3.70
N LYS A 38 -14.50 3.63 2.48
CA LYS A 38 -13.41 2.73 2.07
C LYS A 38 -12.05 3.41 2.09
N LEU A 39 -11.98 4.65 1.59
CA LEU A 39 -10.76 5.45 1.67
C LEU A 39 -10.37 5.72 3.12
N MET A 40 -11.34 6.06 3.99
CA MET A 40 -11.07 6.27 5.41
C MET A 40 -10.53 5.01 6.09
N VAL A 41 -11.14 3.84 5.84
CA VAL A 41 -10.66 2.55 6.37
C VAL A 41 -9.26 2.22 5.86
N MET A 42 -9.00 2.44 4.57
CA MET A 42 -7.67 2.23 3.98
C MET A 42 -6.62 3.17 4.61
N ALA A 43 -6.95 4.45 4.79
CA ALA A 43 -6.07 5.42 5.44
C ALA A 43 -5.78 5.06 6.90
N MET A 44 -6.81 4.65 7.66
CA MET A 44 -6.64 4.17 9.03
C MET A 44 -5.76 2.92 9.09
N GLY A 45 -5.98 1.96 8.19
CA GLY A 45 -5.14 0.75 8.12
C GLY A 45 -3.68 1.08 7.81
N ILE A 46 -3.44 2.01 6.88
CA ILE A 46 -2.11 2.50 6.56
C ILE A 46 -1.47 3.17 7.79
N PHE A 47 -2.18 4.12 8.42
CA PHE A 47 -1.69 4.84 9.59
C PHE A 47 -1.34 3.89 10.76
N LEU A 48 -2.21 2.94 11.07
CA LEU A 48 -1.97 1.99 12.16
C LEU A 48 -0.79 1.05 11.89
N VAL A 49 -0.59 0.63 10.63
CA VAL A 49 0.46 -0.33 10.27
C VAL A 49 1.84 0.32 10.14
N TRP A 50 1.92 1.55 9.60
CA TRP A 50 3.20 2.20 9.31
C TRP A 50 3.55 3.38 10.22
N ASP A 51 2.59 4.12 10.77
CA ASP A 51 2.85 5.34 11.56
C ASP A 51 2.76 5.13 13.08
N CYS A 52 1.94 4.20 13.56
CA CYS A 52 1.74 3.99 15.01
C CYS A 52 2.73 3.02 15.68
N ASP A 53 3.67 2.41 14.93
CA ASP A 53 4.66 1.42 15.40
C ASP A 53 4.07 0.34 16.36
N LEU A 54 2.86 -0.14 16.08
CA LEU A 54 2.14 -1.12 16.92
C LEU A 54 2.65 -2.57 16.72
N GLY A 55 3.74 -2.77 15.98
CA GLY A 55 4.20 -4.10 15.57
C GLY A 55 3.29 -4.83 14.57
N LEU A 56 2.21 -4.19 14.08
CA LEU A 56 1.27 -4.78 13.12
C LEU A 56 1.94 -5.18 11.81
N PHE A 57 2.88 -4.36 11.33
CA PHE A 57 3.64 -4.69 10.13
C PHE A 57 4.39 -6.02 10.26
N ARG A 58 5.07 -6.23 11.40
CA ARG A 58 5.80 -7.46 11.68
C ARG A 58 4.85 -8.64 11.79
N LEU A 59 3.70 -8.48 12.43
CA LEU A 59 2.69 -9.53 12.53
C LEU A 59 2.19 -9.97 11.14
N LEU A 60 1.77 -9.01 10.31
CA LEU A 60 1.21 -9.25 8.97
C LEU A 60 2.22 -9.89 8.01
N ASN A 61 3.49 -9.48 8.09
CA ASN A 61 4.53 -9.90 7.15
C ASN A 61 5.44 -11.01 7.67
N SER A 62 5.26 -11.46 8.92
CA SER A 62 6.03 -12.57 9.50
C SER A 62 5.93 -13.89 8.72
N PRO A 63 4.79 -14.27 8.10
CA PRO A 63 4.73 -15.51 7.30
C PRO A 63 5.50 -15.39 5.97
N LEU A 64 5.59 -14.17 5.43
CA LEU A 64 6.27 -13.89 4.15
C LEU A 64 7.79 -13.78 4.33
N PHE A 65 8.23 -13.31 5.49
CA PHE A 65 9.63 -13.15 5.85
C PHE A 65 9.93 -13.84 7.18
N PRO A 66 10.01 -15.19 7.20
CA PRO A 66 10.36 -15.91 8.41
C PRO A 66 11.75 -15.46 8.90
N ALA A 67 11.88 -15.26 10.22
CA ALA A 67 13.11 -14.81 10.86
C ALA A 67 14.21 -15.86 10.68
N LYS A 68 14.97 -15.78 9.59
CA LYS A 68 16.20 -16.54 9.42
C LYS A 68 17.36 -15.73 10.03
N PRO A 69 18.10 -16.29 10.99
CA PRO A 69 19.32 -15.66 11.48
C PRO A 69 20.37 -15.74 10.37
N GLY A 70 20.73 -14.59 9.81
CA GLY A 70 21.65 -14.46 8.70
C GLY A 70 21.17 -13.41 7.70
N GLY A 71 21.89 -12.30 7.62
CA GLY A 71 21.64 -11.29 6.59
C GLY A 71 21.76 -11.94 5.20
N LEU A 72 20.70 -11.87 4.42
CA LEU A 72 20.77 -12.19 2.99
C LEU A 72 21.61 -11.11 2.30
N ASP A 73 22.39 -11.47 1.28
CA ASP A 73 23.20 -10.53 0.51
C ASP A 73 22.35 -9.35 0.00
N GLY A 74 22.54 -8.18 0.61
CA GLY A 74 21.81 -6.95 0.32
C GLY A 74 20.75 -6.52 1.35
N ALA A 75 20.61 -7.23 2.48
CA ALA A 75 19.75 -6.85 3.59
C ALA A 75 20.53 -6.91 4.92
N PRO A 76 21.39 -5.91 5.20
CA PRO A 76 22.29 -5.91 6.36
C PRO A 76 21.52 -5.93 7.70
N HIS A 77 20.29 -5.41 7.71
CA HIS A 77 19.40 -5.39 8.87
C HIS A 77 18.29 -6.46 8.82
N GLY A 78 18.38 -7.39 7.85
CA GLY A 78 17.41 -8.46 7.63
C GLY A 78 16.30 -8.10 6.61
N PRO A 79 15.73 -9.10 5.93
CA PRO A 79 14.83 -8.89 4.80
C PRO A 79 13.50 -8.21 5.20
N LEU A 80 13.00 -8.49 6.40
CA LEU A 80 11.77 -7.86 6.90
C LEU A 80 11.95 -6.36 7.16
N TRP A 81 13.11 -5.96 7.70
CA TRP A 81 13.42 -4.55 7.96
C TRP A 81 13.57 -3.76 6.67
N GLU A 82 14.31 -4.30 5.70
CA GLU A 82 14.44 -3.67 4.37
C GLU A 82 13.08 -3.50 3.68
N PHE A 83 12.20 -4.50 3.81
CA PHE A 83 10.85 -4.43 3.26
C PHE A 83 9.97 -3.41 4.01
N TYR A 84 10.08 -3.35 5.35
CA TYR A 84 9.44 -2.33 6.16
C TYR A 84 9.88 -0.93 5.74
N TYR A 85 11.17 -0.67 5.67
CA TYR A 85 11.72 0.64 5.30
C TYR A 85 11.19 1.12 3.94
N ARG A 86 11.20 0.25 2.93
CA ARG A 86 10.70 0.60 1.59
C ARG A 86 9.20 0.82 1.56
N THR A 87 8.42 -0.04 2.20
CA THR A 87 6.96 0.15 2.27
C THR A 87 6.60 1.40 3.08
N HIS A 88 7.36 1.71 4.13
CA HIS A 88 7.22 2.93 4.91
C HIS A 88 7.55 4.19 4.10
N LEU A 89 8.40 4.14 3.07
CA LEU A 89 8.58 5.31 2.19
C LEU A 89 7.38 5.54 1.23
N HIS A 90 6.59 4.51 0.94
CA HIS A 90 5.59 4.54 -0.13
C HIS A 90 4.14 4.28 0.32
N HIS A 91 3.90 4.08 1.62
CA HIS A 91 2.59 3.67 2.13
C HIS A 91 1.45 4.64 1.78
N TRP A 92 1.70 5.96 1.82
CA TRP A 92 0.71 6.96 1.39
C TRP A 92 0.52 7.05 -0.13
N ALA A 93 1.49 6.62 -0.94
CA ALA A 93 1.39 6.70 -2.40
C ALA A 93 0.24 5.84 -2.94
N ALA A 94 0.02 4.66 -2.34
CA ALA A 94 -1.10 3.79 -2.70
C ALA A 94 -2.46 4.44 -2.41
N PHE A 95 -2.58 5.14 -1.28
CA PHE A 95 -3.80 5.87 -0.91
C PHE A 95 -4.07 7.03 -1.87
N VAL A 96 -3.06 7.87 -2.14
CA VAL A 96 -3.19 9.00 -3.06
C VAL A 96 -3.52 8.51 -4.47
N GLY A 97 -2.87 7.44 -4.94
CA GLY A 97 -3.16 6.83 -6.24
C GLY A 97 -4.61 6.32 -6.35
N ALA A 98 -5.14 5.68 -5.30
CA ALA A 98 -6.53 5.24 -5.27
C ALA A 98 -7.50 6.44 -5.28
N ALA A 99 -7.23 7.47 -4.48
CA ALA A 99 -8.04 8.69 -4.44
C ALA A 99 -8.05 9.41 -5.80
N TYR A 100 -6.90 9.48 -6.48
CA TYR A 100 -6.81 10.01 -7.84
C TYR A 100 -7.62 9.19 -8.84
N ALA A 101 -7.49 7.85 -8.81
CA ALA A 101 -8.20 6.95 -9.72
C ALA A 101 -9.72 7.04 -9.60
N ILE A 102 -10.26 7.27 -8.40
CA ILE A 102 -11.70 7.50 -8.20
C ILE A 102 -12.16 8.79 -8.88
N ASN A 103 -11.31 9.82 -8.87
CA ASN A 103 -11.62 11.14 -9.41
C ASN A 103 -11.18 11.33 -10.87
N GLN A 104 -10.73 10.27 -11.55
CA GLN A 104 -10.25 10.32 -12.93
C GLN A 104 -11.22 11.01 -13.93
N PRO A 105 -12.56 10.82 -13.86
CA PRO A 105 -13.47 11.53 -14.75
C PRO A 105 -13.42 13.06 -14.57
N VAL A 106 -13.22 13.53 -13.34
CA VAL A 106 -13.07 14.96 -13.03
C VAL A 106 -11.68 15.45 -13.43
N ALA A 107 -10.65 14.67 -13.13
CA ALA A 107 -9.27 15.00 -13.49
C ALA A 107 -9.07 15.11 -15.01
N SER A 108 -9.64 14.19 -15.78
CA SER A 108 -9.57 14.21 -17.25
C SER A 108 -10.35 15.40 -17.85
N TYR A 109 -11.47 15.79 -17.25
CA TYR A 109 -12.20 17.00 -17.64
C TYR A 109 -11.39 18.28 -17.40
N LEU A 110 -10.69 18.38 -16.25
CA LEU A 110 -9.82 19.51 -15.96
C LEU A 110 -8.62 19.58 -16.91
N GLN A 111 -8.03 18.43 -17.25
CA GLN A 111 -6.93 18.36 -18.21
C GLN A 111 -7.32 18.90 -19.59
N ARG A 112 -8.50 18.51 -20.09
CA ARG A 112 -9.03 19.01 -21.37
C ARG A 112 -9.31 20.52 -21.40
N LYS A 113 -9.44 21.18 -20.26
CA LYS A 113 -9.61 22.65 -20.19
C LYS A 113 -8.28 23.41 -20.26
N LEU A 114 -7.17 22.71 -20.01
CA LEU A 114 -5.82 23.27 -20.03
C LEU A 114 -5.15 23.11 -21.41
N GLU A 115 -5.63 22.15 -22.20
CA GLU A 115 -5.33 21.97 -23.64
C GLU A 115 -6.16 22.95 -24.49
#